data_AF-A0A2E3IKB5-F1
#
_entry.id   AF-A0A2E3IKB5-F1
#
_cell.length_a   1.000
_cell.length_b   1.000
_cell.length_c   1.000
_cell.angle_alpha   90.00
_cell.angle_beta   90.00
_cell.angle_gamma   90.00
#
_symmetry.space_group_name_H-M   'P 1'
#
loop_
_entity.id
_entity.type
_entity.pdbx_description
1 polymer ?
#
loop_
_entity_poly.entity_id
_entity_poly.type
_entity_poly.pdbx_seq_one_letter_code
_entity_poly.pdbx_strand_id
1 'polypeptide(L)'
;MMAIIRVIAAVIVMAVLAATFFLVERLREESAEPQLGVVPEIPSGATLIKPGEIAFERARELLATGQFAEAREKLEFLVGVYPSSASASEARRILGELNLDDLLSTEVMEGKVMYKVKSGDNFTRIAQNHDTTLDCIMHMNGLQRMDKLFPGDELVLLPLNFNIRIDVPRKLLSLYREGRLLKSYELLHAKAREGSGELRSKIGQKIGLLASGGSVSPVKFENYRNARKVLILDHRGLQLREITTSDQEEAGRGFFLSGADIEELALLLRVGNEVEVRFAKR
;
A
#
# COMPACT_ATOMS: atom_id res chain seq x y z
N MET A 1 -22.89 67.17 1.95
CA MET A 1 -23.14 65.71 1.78
C MET A 1 -21.86 64.96 1.37
N MET A 2 -21.15 65.34 0.30
CA MET A 2 -19.91 64.64 -0.13
C MET A 2 -18.76 64.64 0.90
N ALA A 3 -18.58 65.72 1.68
CA ALA A 3 -17.50 65.79 2.67
C ALA A 3 -17.67 64.76 3.81
N ILE A 4 -18.92 64.54 4.27
CA ILE A 4 -19.24 63.58 5.32
C ILE A 4 -18.98 62.15 4.85
N ILE A 5 -19.32 61.84 3.60
CA ILE A 5 -19.08 60.52 2.99
C ILE A 5 -17.57 60.22 2.90
N ARG A 6 -16.74 61.20 2.58
CA ARG A 6 -15.27 61.04 2.53
C ARG A 6 -14.66 60.79 3.91
N VAL A 7 -15.17 61.48 4.94
CA VAL A 7 -14.72 61.27 6.33
C VAL A 7 -15.11 59.87 6.81
N ILE A 8 -16.34 59.43 6.56
CA ILE A 8 -16.79 58.07 6.93
C ILE A 8 -15.97 57.00 6.19
N ALA A 9 -15.72 57.17 4.90
CA ALA A 9 -14.88 56.26 4.14
C ALA A 9 -13.45 56.18 4.69
N ALA A 10 -12.85 57.32 5.05
CA ALA A 10 -11.51 57.35 5.65
C ALA A 10 -11.45 56.61 7.00
N VAL A 11 -12.47 56.76 7.84
CA VAL A 11 -12.55 56.05 9.13
C VAL A 11 -12.68 54.53 8.93
N ILE A 12 -13.48 54.09 7.97
CA ILE A 12 -13.63 52.67 7.65
C ILE A 12 -12.30 52.08 7.15
N VAL A 13 -11.60 52.78 6.25
CA VAL A 13 -10.29 52.33 5.75
C VAL A 13 -9.27 52.21 6.88
N MET A 14 -9.23 53.19 7.79
CA MET A 14 -8.34 53.14 8.97
C MET A 14 -8.69 51.99 9.92
N ALA A 15 -9.98 51.70 10.12
CA ALA A 15 -10.42 50.58 10.94
C ALA A 15 -10.02 49.22 10.33
N VAL A 16 -10.14 49.07 9.01
CA VAL A 16 -9.69 47.87 8.30
C VAL A 16 -8.18 47.71 8.39
N LEU A 17 -7.41 48.79 8.19
CA LEU A 17 -5.95 48.75 8.33
C LEU A 17 -5.51 48.35 9.75
N ALA A 18 -6.15 48.91 10.78
CA ALA A 18 -5.88 48.55 12.17
C ALA A 18 -6.22 47.07 12.46
N ALA A 19 -7.36 46.58 11.95
CA ALA A 19 -7.75 45.18 12.09
C ALA A 19 -6.77 44.24 11.39
N THR A 20 -6.31 44.60 10.18
CA THR A 20 -5.31 43.80 9.45
C THR A 20 -3.96 43.80 10.15
N PHE A 21 -3.54 44.94 10.70
CA PHE A 21 -2.29 45.04 11.46
C PHE A 21 -2.34 44.14 12.70
N PHE A 22 -3.43 44.21 13.46
CA PHE A 22 -3.65 43.39 14.65
C PHE A 22 -3.71 41.89 14.32
N LEU A 23 -4.34 41.52 13.20
CA LEU A 23 -4.37 40.13 12.72
C LEU A 23 -2.97 39.62 12.36
N VAL A 24 -2.17 40.44 11.66
CA VAL A 24 -0.80 40.08 11.29
C VAL A 24 0.09 39.94 12.52
N GLU A 25 -0.07 40.81 13.51
CA GLU A 25 0.70 40.75 14.76
C GLU A 25 0.34 39.49 15.57
N ARG A 26 -0.95 39.15 15.64
CA ARG A 26 -1.41 37.91 16.28
C ARG A 26 -0.93 36.65 15.56
N LEU A 27 -0.94 36.65 14.23
CA LEU A 27 -0.37 35.55 13.43
C LEU A 27 1.15 35.46 13.60
N ARG A 28 1.85 36.58 13.82
CA ARG A 28 3.30 36.60 14.07
C ARG A 28 3.65 36.03 15.45
N GLU A 29 2.82 36.23 16.46
CA GLU A 29 2.95 35.57 17.75
C GLU A 29 2.71 34.06 17.65
N GLU A 30 1.72 33.65 16.87
CA GLU A 30 1.38 32.23 16.64
C GLU A 30 2.40 31.51 15.73
N SER A 31 3.12 32.24 14.88
CA SER A 31 4.17 31.72 13.99
C SER A 31 5.60 31.98 14.49
N ALA A 32 5.77 32.51 15.71
CA ALA A 32 7.07 32.55 16.35
C ALA A 32 7.58 31.11 16.49
N GLU A 33 8.65 30.77 15.77
CA GLU A 33 9.31 29.47 15.85
C GLU A 33 9.54 29.14 17.33
N PRO A 34 9.15 27.93 17.79
CA PRO A 34 9.44 27.54 19.16
C PRO A 34 10.95 27.60 19.34
N GLN A 35 11.42 28.52 20.18
CA GLN A 35 12.80 28.51 20.61
C GLN A 35 13.01 27.13 21.24
N LEU A 36 13.82 26.30 20.59
CA LEU A 36 14.30 25.03 21.14
C LEU A 36 15.02 25.39 22.45
N GLY A 37 14.27 25.35 23.56
CA GLY A 37 14.84 25.37 24.88
C GLY A 37 15.92 24.29 24.92
N VAL A 38 17.04 24.62 25.57
CA VAL A 38 18.17 23.70 25.79
C VAL A 38 17.60 22.32 26.09
N VAL A 39 17.86 21.35 25.22
CA VAL A 39 17.47 19.96 25.44
C VAL A 39 18.06 19.58 26.80
N PRO A 40 17.25 19.32 27.84
CA PRO A 40 17.79 18.95 29.13
C PRO A 40 18.67 17.72 28.92
N GLU A 41 19.92 17.78 29.39
CA GLU A 41 20.82 16.63 29.36
C GLU A 41 20.09 15.46 29.99
N ILE A 42 19.82 14.42 29.20
CA ILE A 42 19.17 13.22 29.67
C ILE A 42 20.09 12.64 30.74
N PRO A 43 19.64 12.50 32.00
CA PRO A 43 20.48 11.96 33.06
C PRO A 43 21.01 10.59 32.65
N SER A 44 22.33 10.44 32.63
CA SER A 44 23.03 9.18 32.38
C SER A 44 22.55 8.12 33.38
N GLY A 45 21.57 7.32 32.96
CA GLY A 45 20.88 6.35 33.83
C GLY A 45 19.37 6.23 33.62
N ALA A 46 18.74 7.13 32.85
CA ALA A 46 17.36 6.92 32.42
C ALA A 46 17.30 5.75 31.42
N THR A 47 16.58 4.67 31.77
CA THR A 47 16.23 3.62 30.82
C THR A 47 15.54 4.29 29.64
N LEU A 48 16.15 4.27 28.46
CA LEU A 48 15.54 4.77 27.24
C LEU A 48 14.35 3.86 26.91
N ILE A 49 13.19 4.15 27.48
CA ILE A 49 11.93 3.48 27.17
C ILE A 49 11.69 3.70 25.68
N LYS A 50 11.85 2.66 24.88
CA LYS A 50 11.54 2.68 23.44
C LYS A 50 10.11 2.18 23.27
N PRO A 51 9.09 3.06 23.11
CA PRO A 51 7.69 2.63 23.17
C PRO A 51 7.33 1.61 22.07
N GLY A 52 7.98 1.71 20.90
CA GLY A 52 7.84 0.73 19.83
C GLY A 52 8.32 -0.67 20.23
N GLU A 53 9.45 -0.80 20.94
CA GLU A 53 9.94 -2.11 21.38
C GLU A 53 9.04 -2.73 22.45
N ILE A 54 8.46 -1.92 23.34
CA ILE A 54 7.48 -2.38 24.33
C ILE A 54 6.22 -2.90 23.63
N ALA A 55 5.71 -2.17 22.64
CA ALA A 55 4.58 -2.61 21.85
C ALA A 55 4.87 -3.93 21.14
N PHE A 56 6.09 -4.10 20.62
CA PHE A 56 6.52 -5.33 19.96
C PHE A 56 6.55 -6.53 20.91
N GLU A 57 7.22 -6.39 22.06
CA GLU A 57 7.30 -7.46 23.05
C GLU A 57 5.90 -7.84 23.56
N ARG A 58 5.03 -6.85 23.78
CA ARG A 58 3.64 -7.13 24.15
C ARG A 58 2.89 -7.88 23.04
N ALA A 59 3.10 -7.52 21.77
CA ALA A 59 2.52 -8.25 20.65
C ALA A 59 2.99 -9.71 20.66
N ARG A 60 4.29 -9.97 20.89
CA ARG A 60 4.84 -11.33 20.94
C ARG A 60 4.23 -12.18 22.05
N GLU A 61 4.05 -11.62 23.25
CA GLU A 61 3.35 -12.29 24.36
C GLU A 61 1.91 -12.67 23.96
N LEU A 62 1.18 -11.74 23.34
CA LEU A 62 -0.19 -11.97 22.89
C LEU A 62 -0.26 -13.06 21.82
N LEU A 63 0.66 -13.04 20.83
CA LEU A 63 0.77 -14.10 19.82
C LEU A 63 1.04 -15.48 20.44
N ALA A 64 1.94 -15.55 21.42
CA ALA A 64 2.27 -16.80 22.11
C ALA A 64 1.07 -17.37 22.88
N THR A 65 0.12 -16.53 23.28
CA THR A 65 -1.12 -16.92 23.97
C THR A 65 -2.34 -17.04 23.06
N GLY A 66 -2.18 -16.89 21.74
CA GLY A 66 -3.27 -16.97 20.76
C GLY A 66 -4.20 -15.76 20.71
N GLN A 67 -3.83 -14.65 21.36
CA GLN A 67 -4.57 -13.38 21.35
C GLN A 67 -4.21 -12.56 20.11
N PHE A 68 -4.59 -13.07 18.94
CA PHE A 68 -4.17 -12.51 17.64
C PHE A 68 -4.75 -11.11 17.36
N ALA A 69 -5.98 -10.84 17.82
CA ALA A 69 -6.62 -9.54 17.61
C ALA A 69 -5.88 -8.42 18.37
N GLU A 70 -5.58 -8.64 19.64
CA GLU A 70 -4.85 -7.71 20.49
C GLU A 70 -3.39 -7.59 20.04
N ALA A 71 -2.76 -8.69 19.60
CA ALA A 71 -1.43 -8.66 19.02
C ALA A 71 -1.39 -7.76 17.78
N ARG A 72 -2.37 -7.90 16.89
CA ARG A 72 -2.52 -7.08 15.68
C ARG A 72 -2.58 -5.60 16.02
N GLU A 73 -3.39 -5.20 16.99
CA GLU A 73 -3.47 -3.80 17.43
C GLU A 73 -2.11 -3.25 17.88
N LYS A 74 -1.32 -4.02 18.62
CA LYS A 74 0.02 -3.61 19.06
C LYS A 74 1.00 -3.48 17.90
N LEU A 75 0.95 -4.40 16.94
CA LEU A 75 1.79 -4.35 15.74
C LEU A 75 1.40 -3.16 14.84
N GLU A 76 0.11 -2.89 14.67
CA GLU A 76 -0.40 -1.75 13.92
C GLU A 76 0.06 -0.43 14.55
N PHE A 77 -0.05 -0.31 15.88
CA PHE A 77 0.45 0.85 16.61
C PHE A 77 1.94 1.06 16.38
N LEU A 78 2.75 0.00 16.50
CA LEU A 78 4.19 0.08 16.27
C LEU A 78 4.51 0.52 14.85
N VAL A 79 3.93 -0.14 13.84
CA VAL A 79 4.22 0.13 12.42
C VAL A 79 3.75 1.52 12.00
N GLY A 80 2.61 1.98 12.52
CA GLY A 80 2.04 3.29 12.21
C GLY A 80 2.74 4.45 12.92
N VAL A 81 3.01 4.31 14.21
CA VAL A 81 3.52 5.41 15.06
C VAL A 81 5.05 5.42 15.13
N TYR A 82 5.68 4.25 15.13
CA TYR A 82 7.14 4.09 15.24
C TYR A 82 7.74 3.31 14.05
N PRO A 83 7.53 3.73 12.79
CA PRO A 83 7.96 2.99 11.60
C PRO A 83 9.48 2.83 11.46
N SER A 84 10.26 3.55 12.27
CA SER A 84 11.73 3.52 12.32
C SER A 84 12.28 2.81 13.57
N SER A 85 11.44 2.13 14.36
CA SER A 85 11.93 1.28 15.46
C SER A 85 12.76 0.11 14.92
N ALA A 86 13.58 -0.50 15.77
CA ALA A 86 14.40 -1.64 15.37
C ALA A 86 13.51 -2.85 15.02
N SER A 87 12.44 -3.05 15.78
CA SER A 87 11.41 -4.07 15.54
C SER A 87 10.44 -3.78 14.40
N ALA A 88 10.46 -2.58 13.79
CA ALA A 88 9.44 -2.20 12.80
C ALA A 88 9.40 -3.11 11.56
N SER A 89 10.54 -3.62 11.11
CA SER A 89 10.58 -4.54 9.96
C SER A 89 9.88 -5.86 10.29
N GLU A 90 10.24 -6.46 11.43
CA GLU A 90 9.69 -7.73 11.89
C GLU A 90 8.20 -7.60 12.26
N ALA A 91 7.83 -6.50 12.92
CA ALA A 91 6.44 -6.21 13.23
C ALA A 91 5.59 -6.11 11.97
N ARG A 92 6.11 -5.48 10.91
CA ARG A 92 5.45 -5.36 9.61
C ARG A 92 5.27 -6.71 8.92
N ARG A 93 6.28 -7.59 9.02
CA ARG A 93 6.22 -8.96 8.51
C ARG A 93 5.11 -9.75 9.21
N ILE A 94 5.15 -9.81 10.54
CA ILE A 94 4.15 -10.54 11.34
C ILE A 94 2.74 -10.00 11.10
N LEU A 95 2.56 -8.67 11.16
CA LEU A 95 1.29 -8.03 10.87
C LEU A 95 0.77 -8.38 9.47
N GLY A 96 1.67 -8.38 8.49
CA GLY A 96 1.35 -8.76 7.12
C GLY A 96 0.87 -10.20 6.98
N GLU A 97 1.51 -11.16 7.66
CA GLU A 97 1.03 -12.55 7.68
C GLU A 97 -0.37 -12.65 8.28
N LEU A 98 -0.57 -12.09 9.48
CA LEU A 98 -1.87 -12.15 10.16
C LEU A 98 -3.00 -11.53 9.34
N ASN A 99 -2.71 -10.44 8.61
CA ASN A 99 -3.71 -9.77 7.79
C ASN A 99 -3.99 -10.55 6.50
N LEU A 100 -2.97 -11.20 5.94
CA LEU A 100 -3.11 -12.03 4.75
C LEU A 100 -3.86 -13.33 5.05
N ASP A 101 -3.61 -13.95 6.20
CA ASP A 101 -4.31 -15.15 6.68
C ASP A 101 -5.82 -14.88 6.79
N ASP A 102 -6.22 -13.78 7.45
CA ASP A 102 -7.63 -13.37 7.53
C ASP A 102 -8.21 -13.03 6.14
N LEU A 103 -7.42 -12.35 5.30
CA LEU A 103 -7.85 -11.96 3.96
C LEU A 103 -8.12 -13.18 3.06
N LEU A 104 -7.31 -14.24 3.14
CA LEU A 104 -7.43 -15.42 2.28
C LEU A 104 -8.20 -16.58 2.94
N SER A 105 -8.48 -16.51 4.24
CA SER A 105 -9.28 -17.49 4.96
C SER A 105 -10.69 -17.64 4.36
N THR A 106 -11.22 -18.86 4.33
CA THR A 106 -12.61 -19.13 3.95
C THR A 106 -13.60 -18.86 5.08
N GLU A 107 -13.12 -18.71 6.32
CA GLU A 107 -13.96 -18.48 7.50
C GLU A 107 -14.31 -17.00 7.69
N VAL A 108 -13.41 -16.10 7.26
CA VAL A 108 -13.57 -14.66 7.42
C VAL A 108 -14.16 -14.06 6.15
N MET A 109 -15.42 -13.62 6.19
CA MET A 109 -16.09 -13.01 5.02
C MET A 109 -15.87 -11.50 4.88
N GLU A 110 -15.08 -10.89 5.77
CA GLU A 110 -14.85 -9.44 5.75
C GLU A 110 -14.16 -8.97 4.46
N GLY A 111 -14.86 -8.13 3.68
CA GLY A 111 -14.41 -7.68 2.37
C GLY A 111 -14.63 -8.66 1.23
N LYS A 112 -15.27 -9.81 1.47
CA LYS A 112 -15.62 -10.79 0.44
C LYS A 112 -17.10 -10.70 0.10
N VAL A 113 -17.44 -11.14 -1.10
CA VAL A 113 -18.80 -11.13 -1.62
C VAL A 113 -19.17 -12.54 -2.04
N MET A 114 -20.28 -13.05 -1.52
CA MET A 114 -20.94 -14.24 -2.07
C MET A 114 -21.68 -13.86 -3.34
N TYR A 115 -21.28 -14.46 -4.46
CA TYR A 115 -21.88 -14.23 -5.77
C TYR A 115 -22.57 -15.47 -6.28
N LYS A 116 -23.85 -15.34 -6.62
CA LYS A 116 -24.60 -16.39 -7.30
C LYS A 116 -24.56 -16.18 -8.81
N VAL A 117 -24.02 -17.15 -9.52
CA VAL A 117 -23.84 -17.12 -10.97
C VAL A 117 -25.18 -17.01 -11.69
N LYS A 118 -25.23 -16.15 -12.70
CA LYS A 118 -26.40 -15.88 -13.53
C LYS A 118 -26.22 -16.43 -14.94
N SER A 119 -27.34 -16.59 -15.65
CA SER A 119 -27.32 -17.00 -17.05
C SER A 119 -26.52 -16.01 -17.91
N GLY A 120 -25.56 -16.53 -18.68
CA GLY A 120 -24.68 -15.75 -19.53
C GLY A 120 -23.39 -15.26 -18.86
N ASP A 121 -23.17 -15.55 -17.58
CA ASP A 121 -21.90 -15.25 -16.91
C ASP A 121 -20.76 -16.14 -17.40
N ASN A 122 -19.54 -15.60 -17.26
CA ASN A 122 -18.30 -16.35 -17.33
C ASN A 122 -17.30 -15.74 -16.35
N PHE A 123 -16.26 -16.49 -15.99
CA PHE A 123 -15.26 -16.03 -15.01
C PHE A 123 -14.64 -14.67 -15.36
N THR A 124 -14.33 -14.42 -16.63
CA THR A 124 -13.73 -13.14 -17.06
C THR A 124 -14.65 -11.96 -16.79
N ARG A 125 -15.94 -12.08 -17.12
CA ARG A 125 -16.93 -11.03 -16.88
C ARG A 125 -17.19 -10.84 -15.39
N ILE A 126 -17.29 -11.93 -14.62
CA ILE A 126 -17.44 -11.85 -13.16
C ILE A 126 -16.23 -11.14 -12.55
N ALA A 127 -15.01 -11.52 -12.92
CA ALA A 127 -13.79 -10.91 -12.40
C ALA A 127 -13.75 -9.40 -12.65
N GLN A 128 -14.08 -8.98 -13.87
CA GLN A 128 -14.13 -7.57 -14.26
C GLN A 128 -15.20 -6.79 -13.47
N ASN A 129 -16.41 -7.34 -13.34
CA ASN A 129 -17.53 -6.66 -12.69
C ASN A 129 -17.40 -6.57 -11.17
N HIS A 130 -16.58 -7.42 -10.56
CA HIS A 130 -16.40 -7.52 -9.11
C HIS A 130 -14.99 -7.13 -8.65
N ASP A 131 -14.25 -6.37 -9.47
CA ASP A 131 -12.91 -5.86 -9.15
C ASP A 131 -11.96 -6.95 -8.63
N THR A 132 -12.00 -8.14 -9.22
CA THR A 132 -11.14 -9.27 -8.84
C THR A 132 -10.39 -9.83 -10.04
N THR A 133 -9.69 -10.95 -9.88
CA THR A 133 -8.99 -11.63 -10.96
C THR A 133 -9.37 -13.09 -11.07
N LEU A 134 -9.12 -13.68 -12.23
CA LEU A 134 -9.32 -15.11 -12.45
C LEU A 134 -8.56 -15.97 -11.43
N ASP A 135 -7.30 -15.63 -11.16
CA ASP A 135 -6.47 -16.34 -10.18
C ASP A 135 -7.06 -16.24 -8.77
N CYS A 136 -7.52 -15.06 -8.37
CA CYS A 136 -8.14 -14.85 -7.08
C CYS A 136 -9.47 -15.59 -6.94
N ILE A 137 -10.35 -15.57 -7.95
CA ILE A 137 -11.59 -16.36 -7.94
C ILE A 137 -11.26 -17.85 -7.76
N MET A 138 -10.29 -18.36 -8.51
CA MET A 138 -9.90 -19.76 -8.42
C MET A 138 -9.36 -20.10 -7.02
N HIS A 139 -8.50 -19.25 -6.48
CA HIS A 139 -7.93 -19.42 -5.15
C HIS A 139 -9.00 -19.42 -4.05
N MET A 140 -9.88 -18.41 -4.02
CA MET A 140 -10.92 -18.26 -3.01
C MET A 140 -11.95 -19.39 -3.03
N ASN A 141 -12.10 -20.09 -4.16
CA ASN A 141 -13.08 -21.17 -4.34
C ASN A 141 -12.42 -22.56 -4.45
N GLY A 142 -11.12 -22.68 -4.19
CA GLY A 142 -10.39 -23.96 -4.26
C GLY A 142 -10.38 -24.61 -5.65
N LEU A 143 -10.61 -23.83 -6.71
CA LEU A 143 -10.77 -24.34 -8.07
C LEU A 143 -9.41 -24.56 -8.74
N GLN A 144 -9.19 -25.79 -9.19
CA GLN A 144 -7.95 -26.16 -9.87
C GLN A 144 -7.96 -25.82 -11.36
N ARG A 145 -9.15 -25.73 -11.98
CA ARG A 145 -9.32 -25.44 -13.40
C ARG A 145 -10.52 -24.51 -13.59
N MET A 146 -10.51 -23.76 -14.69
CA MET A 146 -11.67 -23.01 -15.15
C MET A 146 -12.60 -23.92 -15.92
N ASP A 147 -13.37 -24.70 -15.17
CA ASP A 147 -14.43 -25.53 -15.72
C ASP A 147 -15.64 -24.69 -16.15
N LYS A 148 -16.66 -25.34 -16.71
CA LYS A 148 -17.87 -24.63 -17.13
C LYS A 148 -18.63 -24.14 -15.90
N LEU A 149 -19.02 -22.86 -15.95
CA LEU A 149 -19.84 -22.22 -14.93
C LEU A 149 -21.34 -22.44 -15.22
N PHE A 150 -22.11 -22.79 -14.19
CA PHE A 150 -23.55 -23.02 -14.31
C PHE A 150 -24.35 -21.96 -13.54
N PRO A 151 -25.50 -21.50 -14.08
CA PRO A 151 -26.39 -20.62 -13.34
C PRO A 151 -26.82 -21.25 -12.02
N GLY A 152 -26.65 -20.50 -10.93
CA GLY A 152 -26.92 -20.97 -9.58
C GLY A 152 -25.68 -21.36 -8.78
N ASP A 153 -24.52 -21.56 -9.41
CA ASP A 153 -23.25 -21.76 -8.71
C ASP A 153 -22.96 -20.59 -7.77
N GLU A 154 -22.35 -20.87 -6.63
CA GLU A 154 -21.96 -19.86 -5.65
C GLU A 154 -20.45 -19.71 -5.63
N LEU A 155 -19.99 -18.45 -5.73
CA LEU A 155 -18.58 -18.08 -5.72
C LEU A 155 -18.31 -17.09 -4.60
N VAL A 156 -17.25 -17.33 -3.83
CA VAL A 156 -16.63 -16.32 -2.97
C VAL A 156 -15.74 -15.44 -3.84
N LEU A 157 -16.04 -14.15 -3.89
CA LEU A 157 -15.26 -13.15 -4.62
C LEU A 157 -14.57 -12.22 -3.63
N LEU A 158 -13.28 -11.96 -3.86
CA LEU A 158 -12.51 -10.97 -3.12
C LEU A 158 -12.17 -9.79 -4.05
N PRO A 159 -12.79 -8.60 -3.88
CA PRO A 159 -12.38 -7.38 -4.55
C PRO A 159 -10.95 -6.99 -4.15
N LEU A 160 -10.09 -6.81 -5.14
CA LEU A 160 -8.66 -6.53 -4.98
C LEU A 160 -8.38 -5.03 -5.05
N ASN A 161 -9.13 -4.24 -4.28
CA ASN A 161 -9.05 -2.78 -4.25
C ASN A 161 -7.95 -2.29 -3.30
N PHE A 162 -6.72 -2.66 -3.60
CA PHE A 162 -5.54 -2.31 -2.79
C PHE A 162 -4.74 -1.17 -3.41
N ASN A 163 -4.09 -0.38 -2.56
CA ASN A 163 -3.13 0.64 -2.94
C ASN A 163 -1.72 0.12 -2.72
N ILE A 164 -0.85 0.31 -3.71
CA ILE A 164 0.54 -0.13 -3.66
C ILE A 164 1.41 1.09 -3.34
N ARG A 165 2.26 0.98 -2.33
CA ARG A 165 3.27 1.99 -2.00
C ARG A 165 4.65 1.39 -2.09
N ILE A 166 5.50 2.00 -2.90
CA ILE A 166 6.90 1.59 -3.12
C ILE A 166 7.79 2.68 -2.54
N ASP A 167 8.48 2.39 -1.44
CA ASP A 167 9.49 3.27 -0.86
C ASP A 167 10.88 2.74 -1.29
N VAL A 168 11.44 3.38 -2.32
CA VAL A 168 12.71 2.97 -2.93
C VAL A 168 13.88 3.09 -1.94
N PRO A 169 14.02 4.21 -1.19
CA PRO A 169 15.06 4.33 -0.16
C PRO A 169 15.00 3.22 0.91
N ARG A 170 13.79 2.82 1.32
CA ARG A 170 13.58 1.76 2.31
C ARG A 170 13.58 0.35 1.71
N LYS A 171 13.72 0.22 0.38
CA LYS A 171 13.57 -1.04 -0.36
C LYS A 171 12.31 -1.80 0.05
N LEU A 172 11.18 -1.10 0.12
CA LEU A 172 9.95 -1.66 0.65
C LEU A 172 8.79 -1.43 -0.32
N LEU A 173 8.07 -2.50 -0.64
CA LEU A 173 6.74 -2.43 -1.25
C LEU A 173 5.71 -2.79 -0.20
N SER A 174 4.62 -2.04 -0.11
CA SER A 174 3.54 -2.29 0.85
C SER A 174 2.18 -2.17 0.18
N LEU A 175 1.30 -3.11 0.47
CA LEU A 175 -0.10 -3.08 0.08
C LEU A 175 -0.93 -2.51 1.22
N TYR A 176 -1.87 -1.64 0.87
CA TYR A 176 -2.83 -1.07 1.80
C TYR A 176 -4.24 -1.38 1.34
N ARG A 177 -5.11 -1.65 2.31
CA ARG A 177 -6.56 -1.79 2.13
C ARG A 177 -7.21 -0.79 3.05
N GLU A 178 -7.97 0.15 2.48
CA GLU A 178 -8.67 1.21 3.24
C GLU A 178 -7.72 1.98 4.19
N GLY A 179 -6.49 2.25 3.72
CA GLY A 179 -5.48 2.98 4.48
C GLY A 179 -4.76 2.16 5.57
N ARG A 180 -5.20 0.93 5.86
CA ARG A 180 -4.51 0.01 6.77
C ARG A 180 -3.51 -0.85 6.00
N LEU A 181 -2.39 -1.17 6.63
CA LEU A 181 -1.40 -2.04 6.02
C LEU A 181 -1.99 -3.45 5.85
N LEU A 182 -1.95 -3.98 4.64
CA LEU A 182 -2.30 -5.36 4.36
C LEU A 182 -1.06 -6.26 4.45
N LYS A 183 -0.01 -5.97 3.68
CA LYS A 183 1.20 -6.80 3.58
C LYS A 183 2.37 -5.96 3.08
N SER A 184 3.59 -6.38 3.41
CA SER A 184 4.81 -5.73 2.92
C SER A 184 5.81 -6.74 2.40
N TYR A 185 6.59 -6.30 1.41
CA TYR A 185 7.56 -7.08 0.67
C TYR A 185 8.87 -6.31 0.57
N GLU A 186 9.99 -7.02 0.69
CA GLU A 186 11.31 -6.46 0.47
C GLU A 186 11.59 -6.33 -1.03
N LEU A 187 12.11 -5.17 -1.43
CA LEU A 187 12.63 -4.96 -2.78
C LEU A 187 14.10 -5.37 -2.82
N LEU A 188 14.39 -6.42 -3.59
CA LEU A 188 15.76 -6.89 -3.79
C LEU A 188 16.57 -5.87 -4.60
N HIS A 189 15.94 -5.30 -5.62
CA HIS A 189 16.54 -4.27 -6.47
C HIS A 189 15.48 -3.27 -6.96
N ALA A 190 15.91 -2.06 -7.27
CA ALA A 190 15.06 -1.04 -7.87
C ALA A 190 15.88 -0.25 -8.90
N LYS A 191 15.45 -0.31 -10.16
CA LYS A 191 16.05 0.41 -11.29
C LYS A 191 14.99 1.24 -11.97
N ALA A 192 14.64 2.36 -11.33
CA ALA A 192 13.79 3.38 -11.90
C ALA A 192 14.63 4.65 -12.09
N ARG A 193 14.40 5.40 -13.17
CA ARG A 193 15.10 6.69 -13.36
C ARG A 193 14.65 7.58 -12.21
N GLU A 194 15.57 7.85 -11.28
CA GLU A 194 15.36 8.70 -10.12
C GLU A 194 14.92 10.09 -10.59
N GLY A 195 13.61 10.29 -10.71
CA GLY A 195 13.04 11.62 -10.62
C GLY A 195 13.06 11.99 -9.14
N SER A 196 13.46 13.21 -8.83
CA SER A 196 13.27 13.75 -7.49
C SER A 196 11.76 13.73 -7.17
N GLY A 197 11.35 13.04 -6.12
CA GLY A 197 9.99 13.14 -5.57
C GLY A 197 9.13 11.88 -5.65
N GLU A 198 7.83 12.08 -5.86
CA GLU A 198 6.80 11.04 -5.87
C GLU A 198 6.30 10.77 -7.29
N LEU A 199 6.06 9.51 -7.60
CA LEU A 199 5.41 9.05 -8.83
C LEU A 199 4.08 8.40 -8.47
N ARG A 200 3.01 8.83 -9.12
CA ARG A 200 1.69 8.18 -9.08
C ARG A 200 1.42 7.50 -10.41
N SER A 201 0.97 6.26 -10.38
CA SER A 201 0.69 5.42 -11.54
C SER A 201 -0.38 4.39 -11.17
N LYS A 202 -0.66 3.45 -12.08
CA LYS A 202 -1.49 2.27 -11.84
C LYS A 202 -0.84 1.02 -12.41
N ILE A 203 -1.30 -0.15 -11.97
CA ILE A 203 -1.03 -1.41 -12.67
C ILE A 203 -1.80 -1.38 -13.99
N GLY A 204 -1.09 -1.21 -15.10
CA GLY A 204 -1.67 -1.17 -16.43
C GLY A 204 -1.90 -2.54 -17.04
N GLN A 205 -0.96 -3.46 -16.79
CA GLN A 205 -1.02 -4.80 -17.36
C GLN A 205 -0.50 -5.85 -16.40
N LYS A 206 -1.06 -7.06 -16.52
CA LYS A 206 -0.54 -8.28 -15.92
C LYS A 206 -0.22 -9.26 -17.05
N ILE A 207 1.01 -9.78 -17.06
CA ILE A 207 1.43 -10.78 -18.05
C ILE A 207 2.21 -11.90 -17.36
N GLY A 208 2.21 -13.07 -18.00
CA GLY A 208 3.08 -14.18 -17.69
C GLY A 208 4.17 -14.26 -18.74
N LEU A 209 5.43 -14.40 -18.33
CA LEU A 209 6.56 -14.69 -19.22
C LEU A 209 6.79 -16.20 -19.27
N LEU A 210 6.61 -16.78 -20.46
CA LEU A 210 6.85 -18.19 -20.72
C LEU A 210 8.35 -18.46 -20.81
N ALA A 211 8.75 -19.69 -20.46
CA ALA A 211 10.14 -20.13 -20.60
C ALA A 211 10.65 -20.06 -22.05
N SER A 212 9.74 -20.17 -23.03
CA SER A 212 10.04 -20.02 -24.47
C SER A 212 10.31 -18.59 -24.93
N GLY A 213 10.22 -17.59 -24.03
CA GLY A 213 10.44 -16.17 -24.35
C GLY A 213 9.19 -15.40 -24.79
N GLY A 214 8.04 -16.06 -24.92
CA GLY A 214 6.75 -15.41 -25.22
C GLY A 214 6.05 -14.86 -23.96
N SER A 215 5.03 -14.01 -24.17
CA SER A 215 4.15 -13.54 -23.10
C SER A 215 2.74 -14.12 -23.21
N VAL A 216 2.06 -14.23 -22.07
CA VAL A 216 0.70 -14.76 -21.98
C VAL A 216 -0.16 -13.90 -21.06
N SER A 217 -1.42 -13.68 -21.45
CA SER A 217 -2.41 -12.96 -20.64
C SER A 217 -3.04 -13.88 -19.58
N PRO A 218 -3.44 -13.36 -18.41
CA PRO A 218 -4.19 -14.12 -17.39
C PRO A 218 -5.43 -14.85 -17.91
N VAL A 219 -6.07 -14.35 -18.98
CA VAL A 219 -7.23 -15.01 -19.60
C VAL A 219 -6.87 -16.39 -20.17
N LYS A 220 -5.62 -16.59 -20.60
CA LYS A 220 -5.09 -17.90 -21.01
C LYS A 220 -4.57 -18.64 -19.77
N PHE A 221 -5.49 -18.93 -18.86
CA PHE A 221 -5.25 -19.32 -17.47
C PHE A 221 -4.16 -20.41 -17.27
N GLU A 222 -4.29 -21.57 -17.93
CA GLU A 222 -3.37 -22.70 -17.74
C GLU A 222 -1.91 -22.33 -18.08
N ASN A 223 -1.71 -21.55 -19.15
CA ASN A 223 -0.38 -21.08 -19.53
C ASN A 223 0.12 -19.96 -18.60
N TYR A 224 -0.77 -19.07 -18.17
CA TYR A 224 -0.42 -17.97 -17.26
C TYR A 224 0.02 -18.46 -15.88
N ARG A 225 -0.67 -19.47 -15.32
CA ARG A 225 -0.36 -20.04 -14.00
C ARG A 225 1.10 -20.51 -13.91
N ASN A 226 1.60 -21.15 -14.96
CA ASN A 226 2.97 -21.70 -15.02
C ASN A 226 4.03 -20.70 -15.52
N ALA A 227 3.60 -19.51 -15.95
CA ALA A 227 4.50 -18.48 -16.45
C ALA A 227 5.00 -17.59 -15.31
N ARG A 228 6.19 -17.00 -15.46
CA ARG A 228 6.70 -16.04 -14.46
C ARG A 228 5.88 -14.76 -14.49
N LYS A 229 5.42 -14.28 -13.34
CA LYS A 229 4.50 -13.13 -13.29
C LYS A 229 5.27 -11.82 -13.44
N VAL A 230 4.68 -10.92 -14.24
CA VAL A 230 5.16 -9.55 -14.40
C VAL A 230 3.97 -8.61 -14.36
N LEU A 231 4.04 -7.59 -13.49
CA LEU A 231 3.06 -6.52 -13.41
C LEU A 231 3.68 -5.27 -14.00
N ILE A 232 3.02 -4.66 -14.97
CA ILE A 232 3.54 -3.50 -15.71
C ILE A 232 2.74 -2.27 -15.30
N LEU A 233 3.43 -1.20 -14.93
CA LEU A 233 2.85 0.08 -14.57
C LEU A 233 2.51 0.89 -15.83
N ASP A 234 1.43 1.67 -15.76
CA ASP A 234 1.05 2.69 -16.75
C ASP A 234 1.96 3.94 -16.73
N HIS A 235 3.25 3.72 -16.45
CA HIS A 235 4.24 4.78 -16.44
C HIS A 235 5.58 4.25 -16.94
N ARG A 236 5.89 4.60 -18.21
CA ARG A 236 7.18 4.34 -18.87
C ARG A 236 7.61 2.86 -18.90
N GLY A 237 6.63 1.96 -18.81
CA GLY A 237 6.85 0.51 -18.79
C GLY A 237 7.63 0.01 -17.58
N LEU A 238 7.56 0.71 -16.44
CA LEU A 238 8.12 0.20 -15.18
C LEU A 238 7.44 -1.10 -14.80
N GLN A 239 8.20 -2.06 -14.26
CA GLN A 239 7.70 -3.40 -13.97
C GLN A 239 7.90 -3.78 -12.50
N LEU A 240 7.00 -4.60 -11.97
CA LEU A 240 7.21 -5.44 -10.79
C LEU A 240 7.47 -6.85 -11.30
N ARG A 241 8.63 -7.42 -11.01
CA ARG A 241 9.00 -8.76 -11.46
C ARG A 241 10.00 -9.44 -10.54
N GLU A 242 10.16 -10.74 -10.71
CA GLU A 242 11.24 -11.52 -10.12
C GLU A 242 12.61 -11.03 -10.61
N ILE A 243 13.62 -11.06 -9.74
CA ILE A 243 15.03 -10.90 -10.11
C ILE A 243 15.59 -12.20 -10.71
N THR A 244 16.15 -12.17 -11.92
CA THR A 244 16.84 -13.33 -12.49
C THR A 244 18.36 -13.19 -12.38
N THR A 245 19.09 -14.31 -12.37
CA THR A 245 20.57 -14.28 -12.34
C THR A 245 21.18 -13.58 -13.55
N SER A 246 20.47 -13.57 -14.68
CA SER A 246 20.82 -12.83 -15.90
C SER A 246 20.55 -11.32 -15.84
N ASP A 247 19.89 -10.82 -14.79
CA ASP A 247 19.50 -9.40 -14.66
C ASP A 247 20.64 -8.51 -14.12
N GLN A 248 21.81 -9.07 -13.75
CA GLN A 248 22.91 -8.29 -13.18
C GLN A 248 23.58 -7.34 -14.19
N GLU A 249 23.42 -7.56 -15.51
CA GLU A 249 24.06 -6.71 -16.54
C GLU A 249 23.06 -5.88 -17.38
N GLU A 250 21.84 -6.38 -17.66
CA GLU A 250 20.89 -5.72 -18.57
C GLU A 250 19.44 -5.63 -18.05
N ALA A 251 19.22 -5.61 -16.73
CA ALA A 251 17.86 -5.47 -16.20
C ALA A 251 17.13 -4.25 -16.80
N GLY A 252 15.98 -4.51 -17.44
CA GLY A 252 15.00 -3.49 -17.80
C GLY A 252 14.54 -2.70 -16.55
N ARG A 253 13.95 -1.53 -16.74
CA ARG A 253 13.56 -0.65 -15.61
C ARG A 253 12.41 -1.24 -14.80
N GLY A 254 12.52 -1.26 -13.48
CA GLY A 254 11.49 -1.81 -12.60
C GLY A 254 11.90 -1.94 -11.14
N PHE A 255 11.06 -2.63 -10.38
CA PHE A 255 11.26 -3.01 -8.99
C PHE A 255 11.22 -4.53 -8.92
N PHE A 256 12.18 -5.10 -8.20
CA PHE A 256 12.50 -6.51 -8.26
C PHE A 256 12.27 -7.14 -6.91
N LEU A 257 11.53 -8.24 -6.89
CA LEU A 257 11.17 -9.01 -5.70
C LEU A 257 11.62 -10.46 -5.85
N SER A 258 11.43 -11.26 -4.81
CA SER A 258 11.60 -12.72 -4.92
C SER A 258 10.51 -13.33 -5.81
N GLY A 259 10.76 -14.53 -6.32
CA GLY A 259 9.76 -15.28 -7.11
C GLY A 259 8.48 -15.57 -6.32
N ALA A 260 8.59 -15.90 -5.03
CA ALA A 260 7.44 -16.13 -4.17
C ALA A 260 6.61 -14.84 -3.95
N ASP A 261 7.28 -13.72 -3.67
CA ASP A 261 6.61 -12.44 -3.45
C ASP A 261 5.87 -11.95 -4.69
N ILE A 262 6.46 -12.12 -5.89
CA ILE A 262 5.78 -11.68 -7.12
C ILE A 262 4.57 -12.57 -7.47
N GLU A 263 4.61 -13.86 -7.15
CA GLU A 263 3.45 -14.75 -7.30
C GLU A 263 2.33 -14.36 -6.33
N GLU A 264 2.65 -14.08 -5.06
CA GLU A 264 1.68 -13.59 -4.08
C GLU A 264 1.09 -12.23 -4.48
N LEU A 265 1.94 -11.28 -4.88
CA LEU A 265 1.50 -9.99 -5.42
C LEU A 265 0.61 -10.17 -6.65
N ALA A 266 0.93 -11.11 -7.54
CA ALA A 266 0.10 -11.38 -8.70
C ALA A 266 -1.26 -11.97 -8.32
N LEU A 267 -1.38 -12.72 -7.22
CA LEU A 267 -2.67 -13.16 -6.69
C LEU A 267 -3.48 -11.99 -6.13
N LEU A 268 -2.82 -11.09 -5.41
CA LEU A 268 -3.46 -9.99 -4.67
C LEU A 268 -3.75 -8.73 -5.50
N LEU A 269 -3.16 -8.60 -6.69
CA LEU A 269 -3.27 -7.40 -7.51
C LEU A 269 -4.04 -7.63 -8.81
N ARG A 270 -4.73 -6.60 -9.26
CA ARG A 270 -5.46 -6.47 -10.52
C ARG A 270 -4.95 -5.30 -11.34
N VAL A 271 -5.34 -5.29 -12.62
CA VAL A 271 -5.21 -4.08 -13.44
C VAL A 271 -6.07 -2.98 -12.83
N GLY A 272 -5.51 -1.78 -12.74
CA GLY A 272 -6.14 -0.60 -12.15
C GLY A 272 -5.75 -0.30 -10.70
N ASN A 273 -5.03 -1.18 -9.99
CA ASN A 273 -4.53 -0.83 -8.65
C ASN A 273 -3.61 0.40 -8.72
N GLU A 274 -3.86 1.37 -7.85
CA GLU A 274 -3.04 2.58 -7.75
C GLU A 274 -1.66 2.24 -7.19
N VAL A 275 -0.63 2.89 -7.74
CA VAL A 275 0.76 2.72 -7.36
C VAL A 275 1.37 4.07 -7.05
N GLU A 276 1.86 4.24 -5.83
CA GLU A 276 2.65 5.39 -5.41
C GLU A 276 4.10 4.96 -5.18
N VAL A 277 5.04 5.62 -5.85
CA VAL A 277 6.47 5.37 -5.70
C VAL A 277 7.13 6.60 -5.12
N ARG A 278 7.87 6.41 -4.03
CA ARG A 278 8.70 7.43 -3.39
C ARG A 278 10.16 7.17 -3.72
N PHE A 279 10.80 8.14 -4.37
CA PHE A 279 12.24 8.14 -4.60
C PHE A 279 12.98 8.88 -3.48
N ALA A 280 14.30 8.69 -3.41
CA ALA A 280 15.15 9.51 -2.55
C ALA A 280 15.02 10.99 -2.98
N LYS A 281 14.94 11.90 -1.99
CA LYS A 281 15.15 13.32 -2.26
C LYS A 281 16.64 13.51 -2.55
N ARG A 282 16.96 14.14 -3.68
CA ARG A 282 18.32 14.58 -3.99
C ARG A 282 18.74 15.72 -3.09
#